data_AF-A0A8C5WVG0-F1
#
_entry.id   AF-A0A8C5WVG0-F1
#
_cell.length_a   1.000
_cell.length_b   1.000
_cell.length_c   1.000
_cell.angle_alpha   90.00
_cell.angle_beta   90.00
_cell.angle_gamma   90.00
#
_symmetry.space_group_name_H-M   'P 1'
#
loop_
_entity.id
_entity.type
_entity.pdbx_description
1 polymer ?
#
loop_
_entity_poly.entity_id
_entity_poly.type
_entity_poly.pdbx_seq_one_letter_code
_entity_poly.pdbx_strand_id
1 'polypeptide(L)' 'LPAIPGIPGSRIVGGHESEEGAWPWQVSLQTYNHGGGFLHLCGGTLINNRTVLSAAHCCIRKPYVLPIPVSV' A
#
# COMPACT_ATOMS: atom_id res chain seq x y z
N LEU A 1 12.86 -14.61 -19.71
CA LEU A 1 13.47 -13.43 -19.07
C LEU A 1 14.03 -13.90 -17.73
N PRO A 2 15.32 -13.72 -17.42
CA PRO A 2 15.89 -14.25 -16.18
C PRO A 2 15.33 -13.45 -15.00
N ALA A 3 14.93 -14.15 -13.93
CA ALA A 3 14.46 -13.54 -12.70
C ALA A 3 15.57 -12.65 -12.10
N ILE A 4 15.23 -11.40 -11.78
CA ILE A 4 16.15 -10.45 -11.15
C ILE A 4 16.46 -10.99 -9.73
N PRO A 5 17.74 -11.19 -9.36
CA PRO A 5 18.11 -11.59 -8.01
C PRO A 5 17.48 -10.62 -7.02
N GLY A 6 16.72 -11.14 -6.07
CA GLY A 6 15.89 -10.36 -5.14
C GLY A 6 16.65 -9.18 -4.57
N ILE A 7 16.13 -7.97 -4.79
CA ILE A 7 16.67 -6.73 -4.25
C ILE A 7 16.79 -6.92 -2.72
N PRO A 8 17.98 -6.77 -2.11
CA PRO A 8 18.15 -6.91 -0.67
C PRO A 8 17.20 -5.93 0.05
N GLY A 9 16.25 -6.47 0.83
CA GLY A 9 15.19 -5.69 1.48
C GLY A 9 13.85 -5.66 0.77
N SER A 10 13.73 -6.24 -0.43
CA SER A 10 12.44 -6.48 -1.07
C SER A 10 11.66 -7.53 -0.27
N ARG A 11 10.46 -7.16 0.17
CA ARG A 11 9.52 -8.08 0.82
C ARG A 11 8.70 -8.90 -0.19
N ILE A 12 8.85 -8.62 -1.49
CA ILE A 12 8.06 -9.25 -2.55
C ILE A 12 8.85 -10.43 -3.14
N VAL A 13 8.37 -11.65 -2.89
CA VAL A 13 8.99 -12.89 -3.38
C VAL A 13 8.46 -13.21 -4.78
N GLY A 14 9.36 -13.36 -5.76
CA GLY A 14 9.00 -13.72 -7.14
C GLY A 14 8.28 -12.63 -7.93
N GLY A 15 8.15 -11.42 -7.37
CA GLY A 15 7.56 -10.29 -8.06
C GLY A 15 8.51 -9.67 -9.08
N HIS A 16 7.93 -8.87 -9.98
CA HIS A 16 8.67 -7.97 -10.86
C HIS A 16 8.07 -6.57 -10.75
N GLU A 17 8.80 -5.57 -11.24
CA GLU A 17 8.28 -4.21 -11.34
C GLU A 17 7.08 -4.17 -12.29
N SER A 18 6.02 -3.46 -11.90
CA SER A 18 4.85 -3.28 -12.75
C SER A 18 5.17 -2.36 -13.92
N GLU A 19 4.63 -2.65 -15.10
CA GLU A 19 4.57 -1.66 -16.17
C GLU A 19 3.76 -0.44 -15.71
N GLU A 20 4.12 0.73 -16.25
CA GLU A 20 3.42 1.97 -15.98
C GLU A 20 1.95 1.85 -16.38
N GLY A 21 1.04 2.16 -15.45
CA GLY A 21 -0.40 2.10 -15.70
C GLY A 21 -0.99 0.69 -15.81
N ALA A 22 -0.25 -0.39 -15.57
CA ALA A 22 -0.81 -1.76 -15.58
C ALA A 22 -1.89 -1.97 -14.51
N TRP A 23 -1.81 -1.23 -13.41
CA TRP A 23 -2.78 -1.23 -12.30
C TRP A 23 -3.25 0.19 -12.01
N PRO A 24 -4.05 0.82 -12.91
CA PRO A 24 -4.37 2.24 -12.82
C PRO A 24 -5.27 2.58 -11.63
N TRP A 25 -5.91 1.58 -11.02
CA TRP A 25 -6.68 1.71 -9.80
C TRP A 25 -5.83 1.65 -8.52
N GLN A 26 -4.54 1.30 -8.60
CA GLN A 26 -3.67 1.22 -7.43
C GLN A 26 -3.41 2.63 -6.86
N VAL A 27 -3.67 2.82 -5.57
CA VAL A 27 -3.50 4.12 -4.89
C VAL A 27 -2.52 4.01 -3.72
N SER A 28 -1.69 5.05 -3.57
CA SER A 28 -0.85 5.29 -2.40
C SER A 28 -1.56 6.23 -1.43
N LEU A 29 -1.98 5.73 -0.27
CA LEU A 29 -2.53 6.56 0.80
C LEU A 29 -1.37 7.18 1.58
N GLN A 30 -1.31 8.50 1.63
CA GLN A 30 -0.21 9.25 2.21
C GLN A 30 -0.67 10.13 3.38
N THR A 31 0.18 10.25 4.39
CA THR A 31 0.02 11.21 5.49
C THR A 31 1.12 12.26 5.42
N TYR A 32 0.81 13.48 5.83
CA TYR A 32 1.84 14.51 5.99
C TYR A 32 2.65 14.23 7.26
N ASN A 33 3.97 14.26 7.16
CA ASN A 33 4.88 14.04 8.28
C ASN A 33 5.31 15.39 8.91
N HIS A 34 5.58 15.40 10.21
CA HIS A 34 6.02 16.58 10.95
C HIS A 34 7.38 17.14 10.48
N GLY A 35 8.22 16.30 9.88
CA GLY A 35 9.49 16.69 9.25
C GLY A 35 9.34 17.31 7.84
N GLY A 36 8.11 17.48 7.37
CA GLY A 36 7.79 17.92 6.01
C GLY A 36 7.69 16.74 5.03
N GLY A 37 6.72 16.83 4.11
CA GLY A 37 6.53 15.85 3.05
C GLY A 37 5.48 14.78 3.34
N PHE A 38 5.16 14.02 2.29
CA PHE A 38 4.18 12.94 2.31
C PHE A 38 4.85 11.58 2.52
N LEU A 39 4.35 10.81 3.48
CA LEU A 39 4.79 9.44 3.76
C LEU A 39 3.69 8.46 3.35
N HIS A 40 4.06 7.44 2.58
CA HIS A 40 3.17 6.31 2.28
C HIS A 40 2.81 5.55 3.56
N LEU A 41 1.51 5.35 3.77
CA LEU A 41 0.97 4.65 4.93
C LEU A 41 0.36 3.29 4.55
N CYS A 42 -0.47 3.28 3.50
CA CYS A 42 -1.24 2.11 3.06
C CYS A 42 -1.52 2.15 1.56
N GLY A 43 -1.94 1.00 1.02
CA GLY A 43 -2.53 0.92 -0.32
C GLY A 43 -4.05 1.17 -0.33
N GLY A 44 -4.61 1.27 -1.54
CA GLY A 44 -6.04 1.30 -1.79
C GLY A 44 -6.38 1.09 -3.26
N THR A 45 -7.68 1.00 -3.57
CA THR A 45 -8.20 0.79 -4.93
C THR A 45 -9.20 1.88 -5.31
N LEU A 46 -8.99 2.56 -6.43
CA LEU A 46 -9.96 3.50 -6.99
C LEU A 46 -11.18 2.74 -7.54
N ILE A 47 -12.33 2.88 -6.88
CA ILE A 47 -13.56 2.17 -7.27
C ILE A 47 -14.53 3.02 -8.10
N ASN A 48 -14.35 4.35 -8.07
CA ASN A 48 -15.02 5.31 -8.94
C ASN A 48 -14.21 6.62 -8.97
N ASN A 49 -14.70 7.64 -9.68
CA ASN A 49 -13.99 8.92 -9.87
C ASN A 49 -13.65 9.71 -8.59
N ARG A 50 -14.22 9.35 -7.43
CA ARG A 50 -14.09 10.09 -6.18
C ARG A 50 -13.94 9.20 -4.94
N THR A 51 -13.83 7.89 -5.10
CA THR A 51 -13.82 6.96 -3.97
C THR A 51 -12.70 5.94 -4.10
N VAL A 52 -11.91 5.84 -3.02
CA VAL A 52 -10.88 4.82 -2.85
C VAL A 52 -11.33 3.85 -1.77
N LEU A 53 -11.32 2.56 -2.09
CA LEU A 53 -11.52 1.48 -1.12
C LEU A 53 -10.18 1.13 -0.46
N SER A 54 -10.17 0.98 0.87
CA SER A 54 -8.99 0.56 1.64
C SER A 54 -9.42 -0.10 2.95
N ALA A 55 -8.46 -0.62 3.72
CA ALA A 55 -8.73 -1.23 5.02
C ALA A 55 -9.07 -0.17 6.09
N ALA A 56 -10.00 -0.48 6.99
CA ALA A 56 -10.43 0.45 8.03
C ALA A 56 -9.28 0.95 8.93
N HIS A 57 -8.30 0.09 9.22
CA HIS A 57 -7.13 0.44 10.04
C HIS A 57 -6.20 1.47 9.38
N CYS A 58 -6.31 1.70 8.08
CA CYS A 58 -5.56 2.73 7.37
C CYS A 58 -6.16 4.14 7.54
N CYS A 59 -7.45 4.23 7.87
CA CYS A 59 -8.18 5.51 7.94
C CYS A 59 -8.46 5.97 9.38
N ILE A 60 -8.53 5.04 10.34
CA ILE A 60 -8.91 5.35 11.73
C ILE A 60 -7.78 4.95 12.67
N ARG A 61 -7.07 5.94 13.23
CA ARG A 61 -6.24 5.71 14.42
C ARG A 61 -7.14 5.70 15.65
N LYS A 62 -7.60 4.51 16.09
CA LYS A 62 -8.19 4.35 17.44
C LYS A 62 -7.30 3.46 18.31
N PRO A 63 -7.11 3.80 19.59
CA PRO A 63 -6.04 3.23 20.39
C PRO A 63 -6.31 1.83 20.95
N TYR A 64 -7.48 1.21 20.74
CA TYR A 64 -7.74 -0.11 21.31
C TYR A 64 -8.65 -0.96 20.41
N VAL A 65 -8.23 -2.22 20.27
CA VAL A 65 -8.93 -3.45 19.85
C VAL A 65 -9.49 -3.57 18.42
N LEU A 66 -8.67 -4.15 17.56
CA LEU A 66 -9.05 -5.38 16.86
C LEU A 66 -7.91 -6.41 17.04
N PRO A 67 -8.07 -7.45 17.90
CA PRO A 67 -7.23 -8.63 17.82
C PRO A 67 -7.73 -9.45 16.62
N ILE A 68 -7.54 -8.93 15.41
CA ILE A 68 -7.65 -9.76 14.21
C ILE A 68 -6.19 -10.06 13.85
N PRO A 69 -5.75 -11.32 13.95
CA PRO A 69 -4.50 -11.69 13.29
C PRO A 69 -4.71 -11.35 11.82
N VAL A 70 -3.98 -10.36 11.32
CA VAL A 70 -3.80 -10.18 9.88
C VAL A 70 -3.01 -11.39 9.40
N SER A 71 -3.72 -12.51 9.24
CA SER A 71 -3.28 -13.68 8.53
C SER A 71 -3.34 -13.33 7.05
N VAL A 72 -2.19 -12.97 6.50
CA VAL A 72 -1.81 -13.40 5.16
C VAL A 72 -0.95 -14.64 5.30
#